data_AF-A0A919TU05-F1
#
_entry.id   AF-A0A919TU05-F1
#
_cell.length_a   1.000
_cell.length_b   1.000
_cell.length_c   1.000
_cell.angle_alpha   90.00
_cell.angle_beta   90.00
_cell.angle_gamma   90.00
#
_symmetry.space_group_name_H-M   'P 1'
#
loop_
_entity.id
_entity.type
_entity.pdbx_description
1 polymer ?
#
loop_
_entity_poly.entity_id
_entity_poly.type
_entity_poly.pdbx_seq_one_letter_code
_entity_poly.pdbx_strand_id
1 'polypeptide(L)'
;MVDRPIRDWNGLTIPDPGIYVLDQAHKRIGFHAQHMMVSPVRGEFAQGSATIAIAEDPLRSTVTATIAAASLTTHHQDRDTHLSSPDFLDAARYPTLEFRSTGVRWQESNDAIALLARLRSNPLSRRGRPDAVLPAAARPSGKFLVYGNLTIRNVTRPIELQVEYGGARRDPYGQDIFGFSATAEFDREAYGLVWNVFLESGGLLVGKTVRLEIAGEAIHQAA
;
A
#
# COMPACT_ATOMS: atom_id res chain seq x y z
N MET A 1 30.75 3.90 -16.56
CA MET A 1 29.80 3.49 -15.51
C MET A 1 28.42 3.70 -16.09
N VAL A 2 27.60 2.66 -16.21
CA VAL A 2 26.22 2.83 -16.68
C VAL A 2 25.49 3.53 -15.55
N ASP A 3 25.02 4.74 -15.82
CA ASP A 3 24.16 5.51 -14.92
C ASP A 3 22.95 4.64 -14.59
N ARG A 4 22.89 4.14 -13.35
CA ARG A 4 21.79 3.30 -12.91
C ARG A 4 20.76 4.25 -12.29
N PRO A 5 19.47 4.10 -12.60
CA PRO A 5 18.37 4.98 -12.18
C PRO A 5 18.02 4.81 -10.68
N ILE A 6 19.03 4.58 -9.85
CA ILE A 6 18.93 4.17 -8.46
C ILE A 6 20.05 4.81 -7.65
N ARG A 7 19.75 5.06 -6.39
CA ARG A 7 20.67 5.67 -5.41
C ARG A 7 20.55 5.00 -4.06
N ASP A 8 21.59 5.16 -3.26
CA ASP A 8 21.61 4.68 -1.88
C ASP A 8 20.96 5.72 -0.94
N TRP A 9 20.07 5.26 -0.06
CA TRP A 9 19.46 6.06 0.99
C TRP A 9 19.21 5.20 2.24
N ASN A 10 19.86 5.53 3.35
CA ASN A 10 19.77 4.77 4.60
C ASN A 10 20.01 3.25 4.44
N GLY A 11 20.92 2.88 3.52
CA GLY A 11 21.23 1.49 3.17
C GLY A 11 20.24 0.81 2.21
N LEU A 12 19.13 1.47 1.86
CA LEU A 12 18.24 1.04 0.79
C LEU A 12 18.76 1.52 -0.56
N THR A 13 18.66 0.67 -1.57
CA THR A 13 18.77 1.09 -2.97
C THR A 13 17.39 1.51 -3.44
N ILE A 14 17.18 2.81 -3.65
CA ILE A 14 15.91 3.44 -4.02
C ILE A 14 15.97 4.02 -5.44
N PRO A 15 14.83 4.27 -6.12
CA PRO A 15 14.84 4.97 -7.41
C PRO A 15 15.43 6.38 -7.30
N ASP A 16 15.96 6.86 -8.42
CA ASP A 16 16.32 8.27 -8.57
C ASP A 16 15.09 9.20 -8.50
N PRO A 17 15.29 10.49 -8.19
CA PRO A 17 14.22 11.47 -8.20
C PRO A 17 13.60 11.59 -9.60
N GLY A 18 12.28 11.72 -9.65
CA GLY A 18 11.56 11.78 -10.92
C GLY A 18 10.08 11.46 -10.77
N ILE A 19 9.40 11.46 -11.91
CA ILE A 19 7.98 11.09 -11.99
C ILE A 19 7.88 9.63 -12.40
N TYR A 20 7.13 8.85 -11.62
CA TYR A 20 6.84 7.47 -11.89
C TYR A 20 5.32 7.30 -12.03
N VAL A 21 4.89 6.47 -12.99
CA VAL A 21 3.48 6.18 -13.23
C VAL A 21 3.21 4.71 -12.96
N LEU A 22 2.09 4.42 -12.29
CA LEU A 22 1.66 3.05 -12.03
C LEU A 22 1.53 2.27 -13.35
N ASP A 23 2.26 1.17 -13.44
CA ASP A 23 2.15 0.24 -14.55
C ASP A 23 0.74 -0.36 -14.57
N GLN A 24 0.10 -0.27 -15.73
CA GLN A 24 -1.24 -0.79 -15.91
C GLN A 24 -1.29 -2.32 -15.99
N ALA A 25 -0.20 -2.98 -16.40
CA ALA A 25 -0.11 -4.43 -16.53
C ALA A 25 0.26 -5.11 -15.19
N HIS A 26 1.04 -4.43 -14.34
CA HIS A 26 1.55 -4.98 -13.09
C HIS A 26 0.95 -4.25 -11.88
N LYS A 27 -0.36 -4.37 -11.71
CA LYS A 27 -1.09 -3.79 -10.57
C LYS A 27 -2.20 -4.68 -10.04
N ARG A 28 -2.48 -4.56 -8.74
CA ARG A 28 -3.67 -5.07 -8.06
C ARG A 28 -4.16 -4.03 -7.06
N ILE A 29 -5.47 -3.78 -7.07
CA ILE A 29 -6.15 -2.88 -6.12
C ILE A 29 -7.28 -3.69 -5.48
N GLY A 30 -6.92 -4.49 -4.48
CA GLY A 30 -7.83 -5.35 -3.75
C GLY A 30 -8.45 -4.65 -2.55
N PHE A 31 -9.61 -5.13 -2.14
CA PHE A 31 -10.21 -4.80 -0.86
C PHE A 31 -10.89 -6.03 -0.25
N HIS A 32 -11.10 -5.98 1.07
CA HIS A 32 -12.01 -6.90 1.72
C HIS A 32 -12.75 -6.27 2.90
N ALA A 33 -13.95 -6.77 3.16
CA ALA A 33 -14.76 -6.44 4.32
C ALA A 33 -15.32 -7.74 4.93
N GLN A 34 -15.50 -7.78 6.23
CA GLN A 34 -16.10 -8.94 6.89
C GLN A 34 -17.60 -9.03 6.57
N HIS A 35 -18.10 -10.22 6.32
CA HIS A 35 -19.52 -10.54 6.21
C HIS A 35 -19.92 -11.36 7.44
N MET A 36 -20.91 -10.82 8.17
CA MET A 36 -21.41 -11.35 9.44
C MET A 36 -20.33 -11.63 10.50
N MET A 37 -19.16 -10.98 10.42
CA MET A 37 -17.98 -11.25 11.27
C MET A 37 -17.41 -12.67 11.16
N VAL A 38 -17.83 -13.45 10.14
CA VAL A 38 -17.42 -14.85 9.97
C VAL A 38 -16.50 -15.01 8.77
N SER A 39 -16.86 -14.42 7.63
CA SER A 39 -16.13 -14.63 6.38
C SER A 39 -15.84 -13.31 5.66
N PRO A 40 -14.64 -13.14 5.10
CA PRO A 40 -14.34 -11.95 4.31
C PRO A 40 -14.99 -12.02 2.92
N VAL A 41 -15.67 -10.96 2.52
CA VAL A 41 -16.00 -10.67 1.13
C VAL A 41 -14.84 -9.91 0.52
N ARG A 42 -14.26 -10.47 -0.55
CA ARG A 42 -13.16 -9.86 -1.30
C ARG A 42 -13.69 -9.24 -2.58
N GLY A 43 -13.06 -8.16 -2.98
CA GLY A 43 -13.21 -7.58 -4.29
C GLY A 43 -11.94 -6.85 -4.72
N GLU A 44 -12.01 -6.27 -5.90
CA GLU A 44 -10.94 -5.49 -6.49
C GLU A 44 -11.49 -4.43 -7.43
N PHE A 45 -10.66 -3.45 -7.75
CA PHE A 45 -10.90 -2.50 -8.82
C PHE A 45 -9.95 -2.83 -9.97
N ALA A 46 -10.51 -3.09 -11.15
CA ALA A 46 -9.72 -3.44 -12.33
C ALA A 46 -8.97 -2.22 -12.92
N GLN A 47 -9.48 -1.01 -12.69
CA GLN A 47 -8.93 0.21 -13.29
C GLN A 47 -8.50 1.20 -12.22
N GLY A 48 -7.23 1.61 -12.32
CA GLY A 48 -6.66 2.65 -11.48
C GLY A 48 -5.33 3.15 -12.03
N SER A 49 -5.00 4.38 -11.69
CA SER A 49 -3.78 5.07 -12.06
C SER A 49 -3.16 5.71 -10.83
N ALA A 50 -1.84 5.87 -10.85
CA ALA A 50 -1.14 6.69 -9.87
C ALA A 50 0.05 7.39 -10.51
N THR A 51 0.34 8.57 -10.01
CA THR A 51 1.59 9.30 -10.25
C THR A 51 2.31 9.42 -8.93
N ILE A 52 3.56 8.99 -8.92
CA ILE A 52 4.44 8.99 -7.76
C ILE A 52 5.62 9.89 -8.10
N ALA A 53 5.69 11.05 -7.46
CA ALA A 53 6.82 11.96 -7.59
C ALA A 53 7.84 11.61 -6.51
N ILE A 54 8.94 10.97 -6.90
CA ILE A 54 10.07 10.65 -6.02
C ILE A 54 10.93 11.91 -5.91
N ALA A 55 11.15 12.37 -4.68
CA ALA A 55 11.97 13.54 -4.39
C ALA A 55 13.41 13.14 -4.00
N GLU A 56 14.31 14.12 -4.03
CA GLU A 56 15.71 13.98 -3.57
C GLU A 56 15.79 13.45 -2.13
N ASP A 57 15.02 14.05 -1.21
CA ASP A 57 14.70 13.40 0.05
C ASP A 57 13.45 12.54 -0.19
N PRO A 58 13.53 11.20 -0.12
CA PRO A 58 12.38 10.34 -0.39
C PRO A 58 11.21 10.57 0.58
N LEU A 59 11.46 11.15 1.77
CA LEU A 59 10.41 11.53 2.71
C LEU A 59 9.58 12.74 2.26
N ARG A 60 10.05 13.46 1.24
CA ARG A 60 9.34 14.58 0.57
C ARG A 60 8.59 14.14 -0.68
N SER A 61 8.61 12.85 -1.00
CA SER A 61 7.90 12.29 -2.16
C SER A 61 6.38 12.42 -2.00
N THR A 62 5.67 12.40 -3.13
CA THR A 62 4.20 12.51 -3.15
C THR A 62 3.57 11.47 -4.05
N VAL A 63 2.32 11.13 -3.74
CA VAL A 63 1.49 10.20 -4.50
C VAL A 63 0.13 10.84 -4.76
N THR A 64 -0.31 10.78 -6.01
CA THR A 64 -1.72 11.01 -6.40
C THR A 64 -2.23 9.79 -7.13
N ALA A 65 -3.38 9.26 -6.73
CA ALA A 65 -3.96 8.08 -7.35
C ALA A 65 -5.46 8.25 -7.58
N THR A 66 -5.95 7.57 -8.59
CA THR A 66 -7.36 7.54 -8.98
C THR A 66 -7.77 6.11 -9.30
N ILE A 67 -8.92 5.69 -8.79
CA ILE A 67 -9.54 4.39 -9.06
C ILE A 67 -10.88 4.67 -9.74
N ALA A 68 -11.18 3.95 -10.83
CA ALA A 68 -12.50 4.05 -11.45
C ALA A 68 -13.51 3.24 -10.62
N ALA A 69 -14.51 3.90 -10.03
CA ALA A 69 -15.47 3.29 -9.12
C ALA A 69 -16.24 2.13 -9.80
N ALA A 70 -16.64 2.33 -11.06
CA ALA A 70 -17.37 1.34 -11.87
C ALA A 70 -16.53 0.11 -12.26
N SER A 71 -15.22 0.11 -11.99
CA SER A 71 -14.36 -1.05 -12.24
C SER A 71 -14.33 -2.05 -11.07
N LEU A 72 -15.14 -1.81 -10.03
CA LEU A 72 -15.31 -2.73 -8.92
C LEU A 72 -15.83 -4.07 -9.40
N THR A 73 -15.20 -5.14 -8.95
CA THR A 73 -15.76 -6.48 -9.02
C THR A 73 -15.50 -7.25 -7.74
N THR A 74 -16.48 -8.03 -7.32
CA THR A 74 -16.39 -9.05 -6.29
C THR A 74 -16.61 -10.44 -6.88
N HIS A 75 -16.58 -10.54 -8.22
CA HIS A 75 -16.94 -11.72 -9.03
C HIS A 75 -18.38 -12.21 -8.82
N HIS A 76 -19.29 -11.33 -8.41
CA HIS A 76 -20.72 -11.61 -8.27
C HIS A 76 -21.53 -10.45 -8.82
N GLN A 77 -22.09 -10.64 -10.03
CA GLN A 77 -22.70 -9.57 -10.82
C GLN A 77 -23.78 -8.78 -10.08
N ASP A 78 -24.68 -9.46 -9.36
CA ASP A 78 -25.75 -8.79 -8.61
C ASP A 78 -25.20 -7.90 -7.49
N ARG A 79 -24.16 -8.39 -6.79
CA ARG A 79 -23.49 -7.63 -5.74
C ARG A 79 -22.71 -6.46 -6.33
N ASP A 80 -22.03 -6.65 -7.45
CA ASP A 80 -21.27 -5.61 -8.13
C ASP A 80 -22.20 -4.49 -8.64
N THR A 81 -23.38 -4.88 -9.14
CA THR A 81 -24.44 -3.95 -9.56
C THR A 81 -24.94 -3.12 -8.37
N HIS A 82 -25.20 -3.76 -7.23
CA HIS A 82 -25.62 -3.04 -6.03
C HIS A 82 -24.52 -2.14 -5.46
N LEU A 83 -23.28 -2.63 -5.34
CA LEU A 83 -22.16 -1.83 -4.84
C LEU A 83 -21.88 -0.60 -5.71
N SER A 84 -22.18 -0.67 -7.01
CA SER A 84 -22.03 0.46 -7.93
C SER A 84 -23.21 1.43 -7.93
N SER A 85 -24.35 1.06 -7.33
CA SER A 85 -25.59 1.83 -7.37
C SER A 85 -25.54 3.09 -6.48
N PRO A 86 -26.51 4.01 -6.63
CA PRO A 86 -26.66 5.17 -5.75
C PRO A 86 -26.75 4.87 -4.25
N ASP A 87 -27.16 3.65 -3.88
CA ASP A 87 -27.29 3.22 -2.49
C ASP A 87 -25.93 2.95 -1.83
N PHE A 88 -24.86 2.81 -2.63
CA PHE A 88 -23.52 2.55 -2.13
C PHE A 88 -22.49 3.51 -2.73
N LEU A 89 -21.69 3.09 -3.72
CA LEU A 89 -20.63 3.95 -4.30
C LEU A 89 -21.19 5.06 -5.20
N ASP A 90 -22.38 4.89 -5.77
CA ASP A 90 -22.96 5.80 -6.75
C ASP A 90 -21.98 6.12 -7.90
N ALA A 91 -21.46 5.05 -8.52
CA ALA A 91 -20.34 5.13 -9.46
C ALA A 91 -20.66 5.95 -10.72
N ALA A 92 -21.94 6.12 -11.05
CA ALA A 92 -22.36 6.99 -12.15
C ALA A 92 -22.18 8.48 -11.82
N ARG A 93 -22.47 8.89 -10.58
CA ARG A 93 -22.32 10.28 -10.11
C ARG A 93 -20.91 10.59 -9.63
N TYR A 94 -20.25 9.61 -9.01
CA TYR A 94 -18.89 9.70 -8.49
C TYR A 94 -18.02 8.64 -9.18
N PRO A 95 -17.53 8.94 -10.39
CA PRO A 95 -16.83 7.94 -11.20
C PRO A 95 -15.47 7.53 -10.64
N THR A 96 -14.92 8.30 -9.70
CA THR A 96 -13.58 8.13 -9.17
C THR A 96 -13.56 8.03 -7.65
N LEU A 97 -12.68 7.18 -7.14
CA LEU A 97 -12.12 7.30 -5.79
C LEU A 97 -10.72 7.92 -5.95
N GLU A 98 -10.37 8.86 -5.08
CA GLU A 98 -9.16 9.66 -5.23
C GLU A 98 -8.32 9.63 -3.97
N PHE A 99 -7.00 9.47 -4.13
CA PHE A 99 -6.04 9.56 -3.03
C PHE A 99 -4.98 10.62 -3.32
N ARG A 100 -4.67 11.43 -2.32
CA ARG A 100 -3.55 12.40 -2.36
C ARG A 100 -2.76 12.31 -1.07
N SER A 101 -1.46 12.00 -1.19
CA SER A 101 -0.56 11.94 -0.04
C SER A 101 -0.38 13.31 0.61
N THR A 102 -0.20 13.32 1.92
CA THR A 102 0.12 14.50 2.73
C THR A 102 1.49 14.38 3.42
N GLY A 103 2.08 13.19 3.44
CA GLY A 103 3.44 13.00 3.94
C GLY A 103 3.89 11.54 3.89
N VAL A 104 5.20 11.34 4.03
CA VAL A 104 5.84 10.02 4.05
C VAL A 104 6.71 9.93 5.30
N ARG A 105 6.63 8.80 6.00
CA ARG A 105 7.49 8.47 7.14
C ARG A 105 8.15 7.12 6.91
N TRP A 106 9.46 7.04 7.07
CA TRP A 106 10.16 5.77 7.08
C TRP A 106 9.99 5.06 8.42
N GLN A 107 9.71 3.77 8.38
CA GLN A 107 9.69 2.93 9.57
C GLN A 107 11.01 2.17 9.66
N GLU A 108 11.85 2.56 10.61
CA GLU A 108 13.09 1.85 10.89
C GLU A 108 12.83 0.38 11.26
N SER A 109 13.72 -0.52 10.84
CA SER A 109 13.62 -1.93 11.22
C SER A 109 13.90 -2.05 12.71
N ASN A 110 12.86 -2.29 13.51
CA ASN A 110 13.05 -2.75 14.87
C ASN A 110 13.32 -4.26 14.80
N ASP A 111 14.56 -4.63 14.47
CA ASP A 111 14.99 -6.03 14.44
C ASP A 111 15.02 -6.60 15.88
N ALA A 112 13.84 -6.92 16.41
CA ALA A 112 13.67 -7.55 17.70
C ALA A 112 14.39 -8.91 17.75
N ILE A 113 14.51 -9.60 16.61
CA ILE A 113 15.26 -10.86 16.49
C ILE A 113 16.77 -10.61 16.60
N ALA A 114 17.31 -9.56 15.98
CA ALA A 114 18.73 -9.20 16.15
C ALA A 114 19.01 -8.70 17.58
N LEU A 115 18.08 -7.95 18.18
CA LEU A 115 18.14 -7.52 19.58
C LEU A 115 18.10 -8.72 20.54
N LEU A 116 17.23 -9.70 20.30
CA LEU A 116 17.13 -10.95 21.06
C LEU A 116 18.38 -11.82 20.89
N ALA A 117 18.97 -11.88 19.69
CA ALA A 117 20.24 -12.56 19.46
C ALA A 117 21.39 -11.91 20.25
N ARG A 118 21.43 -10.56 20.32
CA ARG A 118 22.41 -9.79 21.13
C ARG A 118 22.24 -10.05 22.63
N LEU A 119 21.00 -10.12 23.13
CA LEU A 119 20.71 -10.40 24.55
C LEU A 119 21.06 -11.83 24.94
N ARG A 120 20.85 -12.82 24.05
CA ARG A 120 21.20 -14.23 24.31
C ARG A 120 22.68 -14.56 24.15
N SER A 121 23.45 -13.73 23.44
CA SER A 121 24.89 -13.92 23.21
C SER A 121 25.80 -13.29 24.26
N ASN A 122 25.25 -12.68 25.32
CA ASN A 122 26.05 -12.18 26.44
C ASN A 122 25.86 -12.99 27.73
N PRO A 123 26.67 -14.05 27.93
CA PRO A 123 27.16 -14.40 29.25
C PRO A 123 28.66 -14.09 29.31
N LEU A 124 29.07 -13.37 30.35
CA LEU A 124 30.47 -13.23 30.73
C LEU A 124 31.18 -14.60 30.64
N SER A 125 32.26 -14.66 29.87
CA SER A 125 33.22 -15.77 29.69
C SER A 125 32.89 -16.89 28.70
N ARG A 126 33.57 -16.87 27.54
CA ARG A 126 34.50 -17.95 27.18
C ARG A 126 35.58 -17.46 26.20
N ARG A 127 36.85 -17.55 26.64
CA ARG A 127 38.06 -17.32 25.84
C ARG A 127 38.06 -18.19 24.58
N GLY A 128 38.44 -17.58 23.46
CA GLY A 128 39.11 -18.26 22.34
C GLY A 128 38.21 -18.83 21.25
N ARG A 129 37.89 -18.02 20.24
CA ARG A 129 37.77 -18.43 18.84
C ARG A 129 38.01 -17.23 17.91
N PRO A 130 39.04 -17.23 17.06
CA PRO A 130 39.24 -16.20 16.05
C PRO A 130 38.46 -16.56 14.79
N ASP A 131 37.12 -16.62 14.85
CA ASP A 131 36.23 -16.76 13.67
C ASP A 131 34.77 -16.41 14.06
N ALA A 132 34.58 -15.33 14.82
CA ALA A 132 33.25 -14.78 15.01
C ALA A 132 32.85 -14.07 13.71
N VAL A 133 32.08 -14.76 12.87
CA VAL A 133 31.32 -14.13 11.79
C VAL A 133 30.54 -12.98 12.40
N LEU A 134 30.93 -11.74 12.09
CA LEU A 134 30.18 -10.55 12.47
C LEU A 134 28.73 -10.77 12.02
N PRO A 135 27.72 -10.62 12.88
CA PRO A 135 26.34 -10.72 12.42
C PRO A 135 26.15 -9.69 11.31
N ALA A 136 25.60 -10.13 10.18
CA ALA A 136 25.26 -9.27 9.06
C ALA A 136 24.53 -8.04 9.60
N ALA A 137 24.95 -6.85 9.17
CA ALA A 137 24.29 -5.60 9.53
C ALA A 137 22.76 -5.76 9.32
N ALA A 138 21.97 -5.25 10.28
CA ALA A 138 20.52 -5.27 10.20
C ALA A 138 20.08 -4.78 8.81
N ARG A 139 19.24 -5.56 8.11
CA ARG A 139 18.80 -5.17 6.77
C ARG A 139 17.99 -3.88 6.91
N PRO A 140 18.26 -2.86 6.09
CA PRO A 140 17.50 -1.62 6.14
C PRO A 140 16.03 -1.92 5.82
N SER A 141 15.13 -1.28 6.57
CA SER A 141 13.69 -1.50 6.42
C SER A 141 13.20 -0.89 5.11
N GLY A 142 12.50 -1.68 4.30
CA GLY A 142 11.74 -1.17 3.15
C GLY A 142 10.37 -0.61 3.51
N LYS A 143 10.06 -0.40 4.80
CA LYS A 143 8.71 -0.03 5.25
C LYS A 143 8.54 1.47 5.37
N PHE A 144 7.44 1.98 4.84
CA PHE A 144 7.06 3.38 4.88
C PHE A 144 5.59 3.50 5.29
N LEU A 145 5.27 4.60 5.96
CA LEU A 145 3.90 5.07 6.14
C LEU A 145 3.67 6.25 5.21
N VAL A 146 2.67 6.13 4.35
CA VAL A 146 2.23 7.21 3.48
C VAL A 146 0.89 7.71 4.01
N TYR A 147 0.92 8.91 4.58
CA TYR A 147 -0.28 9.62 5.01
C TYR A 147 -0.94 10.24 3.80
N GLY A 148 -2.27 10.26 3.77
CA GLY A 148 -2.98 10.98 2.72
C GLY A 148 -4.48 11.06 2.94
N ASN A 149 -5.12 11.80 2.05
CA ASN A 149 -6.55 11.97 2.02
C ASN A 149 -7.14 11.04 0.97
N LEU A 150 -8.04 10.15 1.39
CA LEU A 150 -8.87 9.34 0.52
C LEU A 150 -10.24 10.00 0.39
N THR A 151 -10.69 10.16 -0.85
CA THR A 151 -12.02 10.66 -1.19
C THR A 151 -12.83 9.53 -1.80
N ILE A 152 -13.99 9.26 -1.21
CA ILE A 152 -14.99 8.35 -1.75
C ILE A 152 -16.30 9.13 -1.83
N ARG A 153 -16.91 9.14 -3.02
CA ARG A 153 -18.03 10.04 -3.34
C ARG A 153 -17.63 11.51 -3.12
N ASN A 154 -18.34 12.21 -2.24
CA ASN A 154 -18.10 13.60 -1.86
C ASN A 154 -17.46 13.74 -0.47
N VAL A 155 -17.01 12.64 0.13
CA VAL A 155 -16.44 12.64 1.49
C VAL A 155 -14.95 12.33 1.43
N THR A 156 -14.14 13.22 2.01
CA THR A 156 -12.69 13.06 2.12
C THR A 156 -12.30 12.81 3.57
N ARG A 157 -11.51 11.75 3.82
CA ARG A 157 -10.96 11.43 5.14
C ARG A 157 -9.47 11.10 5.06
N PRO A 158 -8.70 11.40 6.13
CA PRO A 158 -7.33 10.95 6.21
C PRO A 158 -7.26 9.43 6.40
N ILE A 159 -6.32 8.78 5.72
CA ILE A 159 -5.96 7.39 5.91
C ILE A 159 -4.42 7.25 5.97
N GLU A 160 -3.96 6.10 6.47
CA GLU A 160 -2.55 5.73 6.49
C GLU A 160 -2.34 4.47 5.63
N LEU A 161 -1.46 4.57 4.63
CA LEU A 161 -1.00 3.43 3.84
C LEU A 161 0.31 2.90 4.45
N GLN A 162 0.29 1.65 4.87
CA GLN A 162 1.48 0.89 5.24
C GLN A 162 2.10 0.31 3.97
N VAL A 163 3.18 0.90 3.51
CA VAL A 163 3.87 0.57 2.26
C VAL A 163 5.09 -0.29 2.54
N GLU A 164 5.26 -1.37 1.79
CA GLU A 164 6.51 -2.11 1.70
C GLU A 164 7.13 -1.91 0.31
N TYR A 165 8.33 -1.35 0.29
CA TYR A 165 9.13 -1.12 -0.90
C TYR A 165 9.75 -2.45 -1.38
N GLY A 166 9.49 -2.80 -2.63
CA GLY A 166 9.92 -4.05 -3.26
C GLY A 166 11.26 -3.98 -3.99
N GLY A 167 11.88 -2.81 -4.07
CA GLY A 167 13.14 -2.59 -4.81
C GLY A 167 12.95 -1.93 -6.17
N ALA A 168 14.04 -1.34 -6.69
CA ALA A 168 14.12 -0.69 -7.99
C ALA A 168 15.12 -1.40 -8.89
N ARG A 169 14.81 -1.47 -10.18
CA ARG A 169 15.71 -2.00 -11.21
C ARG A 169 15.35 -1.45 -12.59
N ARG A 170 16.26 -1.62 -13.55
CA ARG A 170 15.92 -1.56 -14.97
C ARG A 170 15.36 -2.91 -15.41
N ASP A 171 14.22 -2.91 -16.08
CA ASP A 171 13.55 -4.12 -16.56
C ASP A 171 14.18 -4.63 -17.88
N PRO A 172 13.77 -5.82 -18.38
CA PRO A 172 14.27 -6.37 -19.65
C PRO A 172 13.97 -5.51 -20.89
N TYR A 173 13.03 -4.57 -20.81
CA TYR A 173 12.63 -3.68 -21.90
C TYR A 173 13.33 -2.31 -21.82
N GLY A 174 14.20 -2.12 -20.81
CA GLY A 174 14.98 -0.89 -20.62
C GLY A 174 14.27 0.18 -19.80
N GLN A 175 13.12 -0.11 -19.21
CA GLN A 175 12.36 0.81 -18.36
C GLN A 175 12.88 0.79 -16.92
N ASP A 176 12.86 1.95 -16.27
CA ASP A 176 13.24 2.07 -14.87
C ASP A 176 12.02 1.90 -14.00
N ILE A 177 12.01 0.85 -13.19
CA ILE A 177 10.85 0.45 -12.41
C ILE A 177 11.18 0.29 -10.94
N PHE A 178 10.18 0.50 -10.10
CA PHE A 178 10.21 0.00 -8.73
C PHE A 178 8.89 -0.68 -8.35
N GLY A 179 8.99 -1.72 -7.53
CA GLY A 179 7.84 -2.45 -7.01
C GLY A 179 7.47 -1.97 -5.60
N PHE A 180 6.19 -2.11 -5.25
CA PHE A 180 5.69 -1.85 -3.90
C PHE A 180 4.44 -2.68 -3.60
N SER A 181 4.19 -2.89 -2.31
CA SER A 181 2.88 -3.29 -1.79
C SER A 181 2.42 -2.26 -0.76
N ALA A 182 1.11 -2.14 -0.57
CA ALA A 182 0.55 -1.26 0.45
C ALA A 182 -0.74 -1.82 1.04
N THR A 183 -0.98 -1.53 2.32
CA THR A 183 -2.25 -1.83 2.98
C THR A 183 -2.78 -0.61 3.73
N ALA A 184 -4.10 -0.49 3.83
CA ALA A 184 -4.77 0.48 4.69
C ALA A 184 -6.04 -0.13 5.24
N GLU A 185 -6.46 0.32 6.41
CA GLU A 185 -7.78 0.02 6.95
C GLU A 185 -8.53 1.33 7.18
N PHE A 186 -9.81 1.36 6.82
CA PHE A 186 -10.67 2.51 7.06
C PHE A 186 -12.11 2.08 7.35
N ASP A 187 -12.86 2.95 8.00
CA ASP A 187 -14.29 2.74 8.29
C ASP A 187 -15.13 3.24 7.11
N ARG A 188 -15.86 2.35 6.43
CA ARG A 188 -16.70 2.70 5.27
C ARG A 188 -17.85 3.64 5.65
N GLU A 189 -18.35 3.56 6.88
CA GLU A 189 -19.46 4.39 7.34
C GLU A 189 -19.03 5.85 7.52
N ALA A 190 -17.73 6.11 7.76
CA ALA A 190 -17.18 7.46 7.80
C ALA A 190 -17.28 8.22 6.46
N TYR A 191 -17.55 7.49 5.36
CA TYR A 191 -17.81 7.99 4.01
C TYR A 191 -19.30 7.97 3.63
N GLY A 192 -20.19 7.61 4.55
CA GLY A 192 -21.63 7.48 4.29
C GLY A 192 -22.01 6.22 3.53
N LEU A 193 -21.07 5.27 3.34
CA LEU A 193 -21.34 3.97 2.71
C LEU A 193 -21.99 3.02 3.72
N VAL A 194 -23.22 3.33 4.12
CA VAL A 194 -23.98 2.54 5.11
C VAL A 194 -24.82 1.48 4.41
N TRP A 195 -24.84 0.27 4.96
CA TRP A 195 -25.66 -0.82 4.43
C TRP A 195 -26.77 -1.12 5.44
N ASN A 196 -28.01 -0.77 5.09
CA ASN A 196 -29.14 -0.80 6.01
C ASN A 196 -29.90 -2.13 6.01
N VAL A 197 -29.20 -3.26 6.23
CA VAL A 197 -29.86 -4.55 6.49
C VAL A 197 -29.51 -4.98 7.90
N PHE A 198 -30.41 -4.66 8.83
CA PHE A 198 -30.39 -5.19 10.19
C PHE A 198 -30.92 -6.63 10.16
N LEU A 199 -30.16 -7.56 10.72
CA LEU A 199 -30.61 -8.93 10.91
C LEU A 199 -31.56 -9.01 12.10
N GLU A 200 -32.57 -9.88 12.04
CA GLU A 200 -33.48 -10.18 13.16
C GLU A 200 -32.71 -10.61 14.44
N SER A 201 -31.49 -11.12 14.28
CA SER A 201 -30.59 -11.54 15.36
C SER A 201 -29.75 -10.40 15.97
N GLY A 202 -29.89 -9.16 15.52
CA GLY A 202 -29.18 -7.99 16.09
C GLY A 202 -27.72 -7.82 15.64
N GLY A 203 -27.28 -8.51 14.59
CA GLY A 203 -25.93 -8.40 14.01
C GLY A 203 -25.85 -7.57 12.72
N LEU A 204 -24.67 -7.00 12.43
CA LEU A 204 -24.36 -6.34 11.16
C LEU A 204 -24.08 -7.37 10.06
N LEU A 205 -24.74 -7.25 8.91
CA LEU A 205 -24.50 -8.13 7.76
C LEU A 205 -23.10 -7.94 7.16
N VAL A 206 -22.60 -6.70 7.13
CA VAL A 206 -21.28 -6.35 6.59
C VAL A 206 -20.55 -5.47 7.59
N GLY A 207 -19.33 -5.86 7.95
CA GLY A 207 -18.45 -5.12 8.84
C GLY A 207 -18.15 -3.71 8.30
N LYS A 208 -17.91 -2.79 9.22
CA LYS A 208 -17.60 -1.38 8.90
C LYS A 208 -16.17 -1.18 8.40
N THR A 209 -15.23 -1.99 8.86
CA THR A 209 -13.83 -1.92 8.45
C THR A 209 -13.67 -2.51 7.06
N VAL A 210 -13.10 -1.71 6.16
CA VAL A 210 -12.60 -2.14 4.86
C VAL A 210 -11.09 -2.11 4.91
N ARG A 211 -10.47 -3.21 4.49
CA ARG A 211 -9.02 -3.29 4.28
C ARG A 211 -8.71 -3.19 2.79
N LEU A 212 -7.83 -2.27 2.43
CA LEU A 212 -7.23 -2.16 1.10
C LEU A 212 -5.93 -2.95 1.04
N GLU A 213 -5.71 -3.59 -0.09
CA GLU A 213 -4.51 -4.37 -0.40
C GLU A 213 -4.05 -4.00 -1.82
N ILE A 214 -2.95 -3.26 -1.91
CA ILE A 214 -2.42 -2.74 -3.16
C ILE A 214 -1.08 -3.42 -3.43
N ALA A 215 -0.84 -3.80 -4.67
CA ALA A 215 0.47 -4.18 -5.15
C ALA A 215 0.67 -3.56 -6.53
N GLY A 216 1.87 -3.07 -6.82
CA GLY A 216 2.13 -2.43 -8.10
C GLY A 216 3.59 -2.30 -8.43
N GLU A 217 3.86 -2.11 -9.71
CA GLU A 217 5.11 -1.56 -10.22
C GLU A 217 4.87 -0.15 -10.76
N ALA A 218 5.85 0.74 -10.61
CA ALA A 218 5.80 2.09 -11.14
C ALA A 218 6.96 2.31 -12.11
N ILE A 219 6.66 2.92 -13.25
CA ILE A 219 7.58 3.12 -14.37
C ILE A 219 8.00 4.60 -14.44
N HIS A 220 9.30 4.85 -14.45
CA HIS A 220 9.85 6.19 -14.61
C HIS A 220 9.42 6.82 -15.93
N GLN A 221 9.03 8.09 -15.87
CA GLN A 221 8.73 8.90 -17.05
C GLN A 221 9.97 9.71 -17.40
N ALA A 222 10.53 9.48 -18.60
CA ALA A 222 11.60 10.32 -19.11
C ALA A 222 11.11 11.78 -19.19
N ALA A 223 11.97 12.71 -18.77
CA ALA A 223 11.73 14.14 -18.87
C ALA A 223 11.79 14.63 -20.32
#